data_AF-A0A371IGE9-F1
#
_entry.id   AF-A0A371IGE9-F1
#
_cell.length_a   1.000
_cell.length_b   1.000
_cell.length_c   1.000
_cell.angle_alpha   90.00
_cell.angle_beta   90.00
_cell.angle_gamma   90.00
#
_symmetry.space_group_name_H-M   'P 1'
#
loop_
_entity.id
_entity.type
_entity.pdbx_description
1 polymer ?
#
loop_
_entity_poly.entity_id
_entity_poly.type
_entity_poly.pdbx_seq_one_letter_code
_entity_poly.pdbx_strand_id
1 'polypeptide(L)'
;MTRFLNGLNRDIADVVEMYQYVELQEMVHQAIKVEQQLKRRNILNMQEKGKDEAQRENVFNIRCLVEGKVCSMIIDGGSCTNVDSTTLVEKLNLQTLKHPRPYKMQWLNDIEEVKVDKQVSVPFAIGKYKDEVLCYVVLMEVGHILLGRPWQFDRKLTHNGYTNHFSFLYNEHKITLAPLSLNQVFDDQITMRKARQCEKSK
;
A
#
# COMPACT_ATOMS: atom_id res chain seq x y z
N MET A 1 21.86 -18.32 -16.29
CA MET A 1 20.39 -18.13 -16.33
C MET A 1 19.73 -18.32 -14.97
N THR A 2 20.19 -19.26 -14.14
CA THR A 2 19.74 -19.47 -12.74
C THR A 2 19.72 -18.20 -11.88
N ARG A 3 20.70 -17.30 -12.11
CA ARG A 3 20.78 -16.00 -11.43
C ARG A 3 19.59 -15.06 -11.72
N PHE A 4 18.96 -15.19 -12.89
CA PHE A 4 17.78 -14.41 -13.27
C PHE A 4 16.49 -15.00 -12.69
N LEU A 5 16.31 -16.33 -12.75
CA LEU A 5 15.18 -17.03 -12.11
C LEU A 5 15.11 -16.73 -10.61
N ASN A 6 16.26 -16.81 -9.93
CA ASN A 6 16.36 -16.50 -8.51
C ASN A 6 16.09 -15.03 -8.17
N GLY A 7 16.06 -14.15 -9.17
CA GLY A 7 15.70 -12.74 -9.04
C GLY A 7 14.23 -12.44 -9.35
N LEU A 8 13.47 -13.41 -9.89
CA LEU A 8 12.04 -13.27 -10.13
C LEU A 8 11.25 -13.43 -8.82
N ASN A 9 10.03 -12.89 -8.79
CA ASN A 9 9.09 -13.24 -7.71
C ASN A 9 8.83 -14.76 -7.74
N ARG A 10 8.78 -15.41 -6.58
CA ARG A 10 8.67 -16.87 -6.44
C ARG A 10 7.50 -17.45 -7.25
N ASP A 11 6.33 -16.80 -7.19
CA ASP A 11 5.14 -17.20 -7.94
C ASP A 11 5.32 -17.18 -9.46
N ILE A 12 6.22 -16.32 -9.96
CA ILE A 12 6.58 -16.23 -11.38
C ILE A 12 7.72 -17.19 -11.70
N ALA A 13 8.73 -17.27 -10.83
CA ALA A 13 9.88 -18.15 -10.97
C ALA A 13 9.44 -19.61 -11.08
N ASP A 14 8.59 -20.07 -10.16
CA ASP A 14 8.08 -21.44 -10.09
C ASP A 14 7.34 -21.82 -11.39
N VAL A 15 6.61 -20.88 -12.00
CA VAL A 15 5.86 -21.12 -13.25
C VAL A 15 6.76 -21.01 -14.48
N VAL A 16 7.69 -20.05 -14.52
CA VAL A 16 8.65 -19.87 -15.62
C VAL A 16 9.63 -21.05 -15.69
N GLU A 17 10.03 -21.61 -14.55
CA GLU A 17 10.89 -22.78 -14.44
C GLU A 17 10.26 -24.04 -15.05
N MET A 18 8.93 -24.11 -15.11
CA MET A 18 8.21 -25.21 -15.78
C MET A 18 8.13 -25.06 -17.31
N TYR A 19 8.49 -23.91 -17.87
CA TYR A 19 8.58 -23.74 -19.33
C TYR A 19 9.96 -24.12 -19.84
N GLN A 20 10.01 -24.74 -21.01
CA GLN A 20 11.27 -24.96 -21.71
C GLN A 20 11.71 -23.66 -22.37
N TYR A 21 12.88 -23.13 -22.00
CA TYR A 21 13.51 -21.96 -22.61
C TYR A 21 15.00 -22.24 -22.79
N VAL A 22 15.58 -21.74 -23.88
CA VAL A 22 17.01 -21.92 -24.17
C VAL A 22 17.77 -20.60 -24.05
N GLU A 23 17.11 -19.49 -24.40
CA GLU A 23 17.72 -18.16 -24.40
C GLU A 23 17.12 -17.24 -23.34
N LEU A 24 17.93 -16.27 -22.88
CA LEU A 24 17.51 -15.29 -21.88
C LEU A 24 16.29 -14.47 -22.35
N GLN A 25 16.25 -14.14 -23.65
CA GLN A 25 15.19 -13.33 -24.24
C GLN A 25 13.83 -14.05 -24.20
N GLU A 26 13.86 -15.37 -24.40
CA GLU A 26 12.68 -16.25 -24.31
C GLU A 26 12.21 -16.38 -22.86
N MET A 27 13.14 -16.58 -21.91
CA MET A 27 12.82 -16.65 -20.48
C MET A 27 12.19 -15.34 -19.96
N VAL A 28 12.70 -14.18 -20.40
CA VAL A 28 12.10 -12.86 -20.09
C VAL A 28 10.69 -12.76 -20.67
N HIS A 29 10.48 -13.20 -21.91
CA HIS A 29 9.16 -13.18 -22.55
C HIS A 29 8.16 -14.08 -21.78
N GLN A 30 8.57 -15.28 -21.37
CA GLN A 30 7.74 -16.17 -20.56
C GLN A 30 7.44 -15.55 -19.19
N ALA A 31 8.41 -14.94 -18.52
CA ALA A 31 8.20 -14.28 -17.24
C ALA A 31 7.18 -13.13 -17.34
N ILE A 32 7.26 -12.32 -18.39
CA ILE A 32 6.27 -11.25 -18.65
C ILE A 32 4.89 -11.85 -18.91
N LYS A 33 4.81 -12.94 -19.68
CA LYS A 33 3.55 -13.63 -20.00
C LYS A 33 2.89 -14.23 -18.76
N VAL A 34 3.67 -14.88 -17.90
CA VAL A 34 3.22 -15.42 -16.61
C VAL A 34 2.77 -14.28 -15.69
N GLU A 35 3.53 -13.20 -15.60
CA GLU A 35 3.14 -12.01 -14.83
C GLU A 35 1.78 -11.49 -15.31
N GLN A 36 1.57 -11.37 -16.63
CA GLN A 36 0.29 -10.93 -17.21
C GLN A 36 -0.85 -11.92 -16.97
N GLN A 37 -0.59 -13.23 -17.02
CA GLN A 37 -1.59 -14.26 -16.74
C GLN A 37 -2.04 -14.26 -15.28
N LEU A 38 -1.10 -14.13 -14.34
CA LEU A 38 -1.41 -14.01 -12.91
C LEU A 38 -2.21 -12.73 -12.62
N LYS A 39 -1.88 -11.61 -13.28
CA LYS A 39 -2.70 -10.38 -13.22
C LYS A 39 -4.12 -10.61 -13.73
N ARG A 40 -4.27 -11.22 -14.91
CA ARG A 40 -5.59 -11.52 -15.49
C ARG A 40 -6.40 -12.46 -14.59
N ARG A 41 -5.78 -13.51 -14.05
CA ARG A 41 -6.45 -14.49 -13.19
C ARG A 41 -6.93 -13.85 -11.89
N ASN A 42 -6.13 -13.00 -11.25
CA ASN A 42 -6.57 -12.27 -10.06
C ASN A 42 -7.71 -11.30 -10.36
N ILE A 43 -7.68 -10.59 -11.49
CA ILE A 43 -8.78 -9.72 -11.93
C ILE A 43 -10.05 -10.54 -12.20
N LEU A 44 -9.94 -11.68 -12.89
CA LEU A 44 -11.07 -12.56 -13.20
C LEU A 44 -11.69 -13.16 -11.93
N ASN A 45 -10.87 -13.65 -10.99
CA ASN A 45 -11.35 -14.15 -9.69
C ASN A 45 -12.06 -13.05 -8.88
N MET A 46 -11.65 -11.78 -9.02
CA MET A 46 -12.33 -10.64 -8.39
C MET A 46 -13.60 -10.20 -9.13
N GLN A 47 -13.72 -10.48 -10.43
CA GLN A 47 -14.91 -10.24 -11.24
C GLN A 47 -15.96 -11.36 -11.12
N GLU A 48 -15.55 -12.58 -10.79
CA GLU A 48 -16.46 -13.70 -10.49
C GLU A 48 -17.20 -13.49 -9.16
N LYS A 49 -16.60 -12.77 -8.20
CA LYS A 49 -17.35 -12.22 -7.06
C LYS A 49 -18.29 -11.13 -7.56
N GLY A 50 -19.57 -11.18 -7.19
CA GLY A 50 -20.50 -10.09 -7.49
C GLY A 50 -19.96 -8.75 -6.98
N LYS A 51 -20.25 -7.64 -7.67
CA LYS A 51 -19.75 -6.28 -7.30
C LYS A 51 -19.94 -5.96 -5.81
N ASP A 52 -21.06 -6.38 -5.25
CA ASP A 52 -21.43 -6.16 -3.85
C ASP A 52 -20.64 -7.06 -2.87
N GLU A 53 -20.27 -8.29 -3.27
CA GLU A 53 -19.45 -9.18 -2.44
C GLU A 53 -17.98 -8.75 -2.42
N ALA A 54 -17.44 -8.34 -3.56
CA ALA A 54 -16.07 -7.81 -3.64
C ALA A 54 -15.90 -6.53 -2.79
N GLN A 55 -16.97 -5.73 -2.63
CA GLN A 55 -16.93 -4.50 -1.85
C GLN A 55 -16.85 -4.74 -0.33
N ARG A 56 -17.37 -5.88 0.18
CA ARG A 56 -17.36 -6.22 1.62
C ARG A 56 -15.96 -6.45 2.17
N GLU A 57 -15.05 -6.93 1.34
CA GLU A 57 -13.67 -7.26 1.71
C GLU A 57 -12.68 -6.14 1.35
N ASN A 58 -13.15 -5.08 0.68
CA ASN A 58 -12.27 -4.06 0.12
C ASN A 58 -11.93 -2.97 1.15
N VAL A 59 -10.67 -2.93 1.57
CA VAL A 59 -10.13 -1.87 2.42
C VAL A 59 -10.08 -0.55 1.65
N PHE A 60 -10.39 0.57 2.32
CA PHE A 60 -10.35 1.88 1.69
C PHE A 60 -8.92 2.29 1.34
N ASN A 61 -8.63 2.33 0.05
CA ASN A 61 -7.36 2.80 -0.51
C ASN A 61 -7.60 4.11 -1.27
N ILE A 62 -6.71 5.08 -1.11
CA ILE A 62 -6.72 6.35 -1.81
C ILE A 62 -5.28 6.78 -2.14
N ARG A 63 -5.13 7.71 -3.07
CA ARG A 63 -3.85 8.39 -3.32
C ARG A 63 -3.87 9.77 -2.67
N CYS A 64 -2.77 10.13 -2.03
CA CYS A 64 -2.54 11.46 -1.51
C CYS A 64 -1.25 12.03 -2.11
N LEU A 65 -1.02 13.32 -1.88
CA LEU A 65 0.23 14.00 -2.20
C LEU A 65 0.98 14.31 -0.90
N VAL A 66 2.24 13.88 -0.82
CA VAL A 66 3.18 14.25 0.26
C VAL A 66 4.38 14.88 -0.40
N GLU A 67 4.72 16.13 -0.04
CA GLU A 67 5.81 16.89 -0.68
C GLU A 67 5.72 16.88 -2.23
N GLY A 68 4.50 16.94 -2.77
CA GLY A 68 4.24 16.91 -4.22
C GLY A 68 4.41 15.54 -4.89
N LYS A 69 4.70 14.47 -4.15
CA LYS A 69 4.77 13.09 -4.67
C LYS A 69 3.49 12.33 -4.39
N VAL A 70 3.07 11.50 -5.33
CA VAL A 70 1.88 10.64 -5.19
C VAL A 70 2.21 9.46 -4.29
N CYS A 71 1.43 9.28 -3.22
CA CYS A 71 1.61 8.24 -2.23
C CYS A 71 0.31 7.44 -2.05
N SER A 72 0.41 6.12 -2.02
CA SER A 72 -0.68 5.22 -1.63
C SER A 72 -0.98 5.34 -0.14
N MET A 73 -2.25 5.58 0.20
CA MET A 73 -2.75 5.77 1.56
C MET A 73 -3.93 4.83 1.81
N ILE A 74 -3.94 4.19 2.98
CA ILE A 74 -5.02 3.34 3.48
C ILE A 74 -5.74 4.08 4.61
N ILE A 75 -7.07 4.04 4.62
CA ILE A 75 -7.87 4.49 5.76
C ILE A 75 -8.55 3.26 6.35
N ASP A 76 -8.18 2.88 7.57
CA ASP A 76 -8.66 1.65 8.21
C ASP A 76 -9.09 1.89 9.66
N GLY A 77 -10.39 1.74 9.91
CA GLY A 77 -10.96 1.83 11.26
C GLY A 77 -10.57 0.66 12.18
N GLY A 78 -10.04 -0.43 11.62
CA GLY A 78 -9.46 -1.54 12.37
C GLY A 78 -8.18 -1.16 13.09
N SER A 79 -7.36 -0.30 12.49
CA SER A 79 -6.11 0.18 13.09
C SER A 79 -6.34 1.19 14.21
N CYS A 80 -5.68 0.97 15.35
CA CYS A 80 -5.66 1.91 16.47
C CYS A 80 -4.58 2.98 16.37
N THR A 81 -3.80 3.01 15.29
CA THR A 81 -2.65 3.92 15.12
C THR A 81 -2.55 4.46 13.70
N ASN A 82 -1.99 5.67 13.57
CA ASN A 82 -1.54 6.18 12.27
C ASN A 82 -0.11 5.76 12.04
N VAL A 83 0.20 5.34 10.81
CA VAL A 83 1.46 4.71 10.47
C VAL A 83 1.97 5.27 9.14
N ASP A 84 3.27 5.51 9.07
CA ASP A 84 3.98 5.91 7.86
C ASP A 84 5.09 4.89 7.55
N SER A 85 5.34 4.64 6.27
CA SER A 85 6.33 3.65 5.86
C SER A 85 7.73 4.22 5.97
N THR A 86 8.66 3.43 6.51
CA THR A 86 10.09 3.79 6.51
C THR A 86 10.58 4.20 5.12
N THR A 87 10.11 3.50 4.07
CA THR A 87 10.44 3.80 2.68
C THR A 87 9.96 5.18 2.21
N LEU A 88 8.81 5.67 2.68
CA LEU A 88 8.33 7.00 2.32
C LEU A 88 9.18 8.07 2.99
N VAL A 89 9.39 7.91 4.30
CA VAL A 89 10.21 8.81 5.13
C VAL A 89 11.61 8.98 4.55
N GLU A 90 12.26 7.87 4.19
CA GLU A 90 13.62 7.89 3.62
C GLU A 90 13.65 8.55 2.24
N LYS A 91 12.71 8.22 1.34
CA LYS A 91 12.68 8.76 -0.03
C LYS A 91 12.40 10.26 -0.09
N LEU A 92 11.55 10.74 0.82
CA LEU A 92 11.18 12.14 0.90
C LEU A 92 12.05 12.92 1.90
N ASN A 93 12.98 12.22 2.57
CA ASN A 93 13.85 12.79 3.60
C ASN A 93 13.05 13.55 4.69
N LEU A 94 11.94 12.95 5.15
CA LEU A 94 11.09 13.55 6.19
C LEU A 94 11.80 13.52 7.54
N GLN A 95 11.66 14.60 8.30
CA GLN A 95 12.28 14.69 9.62
C GLN A 95 11.54 13.78 10.61
N THR A 96 12.27 12.86 11.22
CA THR A 96 11.73 11.96 12.26
C THR A 96 12.11 12.43 13.66
N LEU A 97 11.23 12.14 14.61
CA LEU A 97 11.45 12.33 16.04
C LEU A 97 11.55 10.96 16.72
N LYS A 98 12.37 10.86 17.78
CA LYS A 98 12.42 9.66 18.61
C LYS A 98 11.09 9.49 19.32
N HIS A 99 10.56 8.27 19.31
CA HIS A 99 9.35 7.93 20.04
C HIS A 99 9.61 8.06 21.55
N PRO A 100 8.72 8.73 22.32
CA PRO A 100 8.93 8.95 23.75
C PRO A 100 8.98 7.65 24.58
N ARG A 101 8.30 6.61 24.09
CA ARG A 101 8.29 5.26 24.70
C ARG A 101 8.35 4.17 23.63
N PRO A 102 9.53 3.83 23.09
CA PRO A 102 9.64 2.82 22.05
C PRO A 102 9.03 1.49 22.48
N TYR A 103 8.31 0.83 21.58
CA TYR A 103 7.68 -0.47 21.86
C TYR A 103 7.76 -1.38 20.63
N LYS A 104 7.37 -2.64 20.81
CA LYS A 104 7.40 -3.65 19.75
C LYS A 104 5.97 -4.04 19.37
N MET A 105 5.67 -4.08 18.08
CA MET A 105 4.42 -4.60 17.54
C MET A 105 4.64 -6.05 17.09
N GLN A 106 3.93 -6.99 17.73
CA GLN A 106 4.01 -8.42 17.42
C GLN A 106 3.05 -8.87 16.30
N TRP A 107 2.08 -8.04 15.89
CA TRP A 107 1.01 -8.45 14.97
C TRP A 107 1.29 -8.13 13.48
N LEU A 108 2.36 -7.41 13.17
CA LEU A 108 2.62 -6.90 11.81
C LEU A 108 3.46 -7.85 10.93
N ASN A 109 4.23 -8.77 11.53
CA ASN A 109 5.05 -9.76 10.81
C ASN A 109 5.20 -11.03 11.66
N ASP A 110 4.93 -12.20 11.08
CA ASP A 110 5.12 -13.51 11.74
C ASP A 110 6.61 -13.90 11.91
N ILE A 111 7.53 -13.10 11.32
CA ILE A 111 8.96 -13.44 11.19
C ILE A 111 9.86 -12.49 12.01
N GLU A 112 9.51 -11.20 12.13
CA GLU A 112 10.33 -10.19 12.84
C GLU A 112 9.47 -9.21 13.64
N GLU A 113 9.88 -8.92 14.89
CA GLU A 113 9.24 -7.91 15.73
C GLU A 113 9.39 -6.51 15.09
N VAL A 114 8.26 -5.86 14.77
CA VAL A 114 8.29 -4.49 14.24
C VAL A 114 8.48 -3.52 15.39
N LYS A 115 9.69 -2.96 15.50
CA LYS A 115 10.01 -1.96 16.51
C LYS A 115 9.49 -0.58 16.10
N VAL A 116 8.68 0.02 16.96
CA VAL A 116 8.21 1.40 16.83
C VAL A 116 9.04 2.29 17.73
N ASP A 117 10.02 2.99 17.17
CA ASP A 117 10.92 3.87 17.91
C ASP A 117 11.04 5.28 17.32
N LYS A 118 10.33 5.56 16.22
CA LYS A 118 10.31 6.86 15.56
C LYS A 118 8.87 7.29 15.25
N GLN A 119 8.67 8.60 15.23
CA GLN A 119 7.45 9.24 14.78
C GLN A 119 7.79 10.29 13.72
N VAL A 120 6.84 10.59 12.84
CA VAL A 120 6.98 11.58 11.78
C VAL A 120 5.68 12.35 11.66
N SER A 121 5.77 13.67 11.46
CA SER A 121 4.63 14.50 11.11
C SER A 121 4.53 14.53 9.59
N VAL A 122 3.42 14.05 9.04
CA VAL A 122 3.26 13.87 7.59
C VAL A 122 2.25 14.87 7.06
N PRO A 123 2.69 15.95 6.39
CA PRO A 123 1.79 16.83 5.65
C PRO A 123 1.34 16.12 4.37
N PHE A 124 0.03 16.06 4.14
CA PHE A 124 -0.51 15.46 2.93
C PHE A 124 -1.68 16.26 2.36
N ALA A 125 -1.96 16.03 1.08
CA ALA A 125 -3.10 16.59 0.38
C ALA A 125 -3.91 15.53 -0.38
N ILE A 126 -5.24 15.65 -0.35
CA ILE A 126 -6.17 14.85 -1.15
C ILE A 126 -7.07 15.81 -1.91
N GLY A 127 -6.72 16.08 -3.18
CA GLY A 127 -7.37 17.13 -3.95
C GLY A 127 -7.19 18.49 -3.28
N LYS A 128 -8.29 19.10 -2.83
CA LYS A 128 -8.29 20.39 -2.11
C LYS A 128 -8.11 20.26 -0.59
N TYR A 129 -8.31 19.06 -0.05
CA TYR A 129 -8.09 18.79 1.37
C TYR A 129 -6.60 18.77 1.66
N LYS A 130 -6.19 19.40 2.76
CA LYS A 130 -4.81 19.37 3.26
C LYS A 130 -4.85 19.11 4.76
N ASP A 131 -3.90 18.32 5.24
CA ASP A 131 -3.81 17.95 6.63
C ASP A 131 -2.37 17.58 6.99
N GLU A 132 -2.09 17.52 8.29
CA GLU A 132 -0.83 17.07 8.83
C GLU A 132 -1.12 16.13 10.02
N VAL A 133 -0.54 14.93 9.97
CA VAL A 133 -0.83 13.88 10.95
C VAL A 133 0.46 13.28 11.49
N LEU A 134 0.50 13.10 12.81
CA LEU A 134 1.57 12.36 13.47
C LEU A 134 1.39 10.86 13.25
N CYS A 135 2.39 10.24 12.64
CA CYS A 135 2.42 8.83 12.31
C CYS A 135 3.61 8.13 12.98
N TYR A 136 3.42 6.85 13.30
CA TYR A 136 4.51 5.97 13.72
C TYR A 136 5.24 5.44 12.50
N VAL A 137 6.57 5.47 12.52
CA VAL A 137 7.37 4.99 11.39
C VAL A 137 7.58 3.49 11.53
N VAL A 138 7.13 2.71 10.55
CA VAL A 138 7.34 1.26 10.53
C VAL A 138 7.66 0.76 9.12
N LEU A 139 8.31 -0.41 9.04
CA LEU A 139 8.44 -1.12 7.78
C LEU A 139 7.09 -1.76 7.45
N MET A 140 6.39 -1.24 6.44
CA MET A 140 5.14 -1.81 5.96
C MET A 140 5.13 -2.05 4.46
N GLU A 141 4.39 -3.08 4.05
CA GLU A 141 4.36 -3.53 2.66
C GLU A 141 3.09 -3.18 1.89
N VAL A 142 2.03 -2.74 2.58
CA VAL A 142 0.68 -2.59 2.03
C VAL A 142 0.35 -1.20 1.49
N GLY A 143 1.11 -0.17 1.88
CA GLY A 143 0.89 1.23 1.50
C GLY A 143 2.08 2.10 1.90
N HIS A 144 1.99 3.40 1.62
CA HIS A 144 2.96 4.38 2.14
C HIS A 144 2.47 5.02 3.44
N ILE A 145 1.16 5.25 3.57
CA ILE A 145 0.55 5.79 4.80
C ILE A 145 -0.67 4.94 5.17
N LEU A 146 -0.89 4.72 6.47
CA LEU A 146 -2.11 4.16 7.02
C LEU A 146 -2.68 5.12 8.07
N LEU A 147 -3.91 5.57 7.86
CA LEU A 147 -4.65 6.40 8.79
C LEU A 147 -5.68 5.56 9.55
N GLY A 148 -5.47 5.43 10.86
CA GLY A 148 -6.28 4.62 11.75
C GLY A 148 -7.43 5.39 12.39
N ARG A 149 -7.99 4.80 13.45
CA ARG A 149 -9.00 5.44 14.31
C ARG A 149 -8.61 6.81 14.85
N PRO A 150 -7.35 7.11 15.24
CA PRO A 150 -7.00 8.44 15.76
C PRO A 150 -7.34 9.55 14.76
N TRP A 151 -6.87 9.43 13.52
CA TRP A 151 -7.18 10.43 12.49
C TRP A 151 -8.68 10.46 12.14
N GLN A 152 -9.33 9.30 12.06
CA GLN A 152 -10.77 9.23 11.79
C GLN A 152 -11.60 9.94 12.86
N PHE A 153 -11.20 9.80 14.13
CA PHE A 153 -11.83 10.44 15.27
C PHE A 153 -11.62 11.95 15.25
N ASP A 154 -10.37 12.40 15.09
CA ASP A 154 -10.00 13.82 15.09
C ASP A 154 -10.71 14.61 13.99
N ARG A 155 -10.90 13.98 12.83
CA ARG A 155 -11.61 14.56 11.67
C ARG A 155 -13.10 14.24 11.64
N LYS A 156 -13.63 13.52 12.64
CA LYS A 156 -15.06 13.16 12.77
C LYS A 156 -15.61 12.49 11.50
N LEU A 157 -14.87 11.52 10.98
CA LEU A 157 -15.24 10.83 9.74
C LEU A 157 -16.53 10.02 9.91
N THR A 158 -17.35 10.06 8.86
CA THR A 158 -18.48 9.14 8.67
C THR A 158 -18.16 8.18 7.54
N HIS A 159 -18.14 6.89 7.81
CA HIS A 159 -17.92 5.83 6.82
C HIS A 159 -19.26 5.28 6.33
N ASN A 160 -19.44 5.25 5.01
CA ASN A 160 -20.51 4.51 4.37
C ASN A 160 -19.98 3.14 3.95
N GLY A 161 -20.25 2.09 4.74
CA GLY A 161 -19.73 0.74 4.50
C GLY A 161 -20.26 0.06 3.23
N TYR A 162 -21.36 0.52 2.64
CA TYR A 162 -21.89 -0.05 1.39
C TYR A 162 -21.13 0.47 0.17
N THR A 163 -20.90 1.77 0.10
CA THR A 163 -20.15 2.41 -1.00
C THR A 163 -18.65 2.51 -0.71
N ASN A 164 -18.24 2.20 0.51
CA ASN A 164 -16.91 2.44 1.06
C ASN A 164 -16.43 3.88 0.85
N HIS A 165 -17.31 4.87 1.05
CA HIS A 165 -16.94 6.29 1.00
C HIS A 165 -16.77 6.85 2.41
N PHE A 166 -15.82 7.76 2.60
CA PHE A 166 -15.71 8.53 3.82
C PHE A 166 -16.19 9.96 3.59
N SER A 167 -16.84 10.56 4.58
CA SER A 167 -17.22 11.97 4.51
C SER A 167 -17.02 12.68 5.85
N PHE A 168 -16.65 13.95 5.79
CA PHE A 168 -16.40 14.80 6.95
C PHE A 168 -16.50 16.28 6.56
N LEU A 169 -16.50 17.18 7.54
CA LEU A 169 -16.50 18.63 7.32
C LEU A 169 -15.06 19.17 7.34
N TYR A 170 -14.74 20.01 6.37
CA TYR A 170 -13.47 20.73 6.29
C TYR A 170 -13.74 22.14 5.78
N ASN A 171 -13.34 23.14 6.56
CA ASN A 171 -13.64 24.56 6.30
C ASN A 171 -15.13 24.78 5.98
N GLU A 172 -16.03 24.24 6.81
CA GLU A 172 -17.50 24.29 6.64
C GLU A 172 -18.06 23.59 5.39
N HIS A 173 -17.21 23.02 4.54
CA HIS A 173 -17.62 22.26 3.38
C HIS A 173 -17.57 20.76 3.65
N LYS A 174 -18.60 20.03 3.21
CA LYS A 174 -18.59 18.57 3.24
C LYS A 174 -17.63 18.05 2.19
N ILE A 175 -16.60 17.32 2.64
CA ILE A 175 -15.71 16.55 1.79
C ILE A 175 -16.18 15.09 1.78
N THR A 176 -16.12 14.48 0.60
CA THR A 176 -16.32 13.05 0.41
C THR A 176 -15.10 12.46 -0.27
N LEU A 177 -14.48 11.47 0.38
CA LEU A 177 -13.39 10.68 -0.16
C LEU A 177 -13.96 9.41 -0.78
N ALA A 178 -13.63 9.18 -2.04
CA ALA A 178 -13.96 7.95 -2.77
C ALA A 178 -12.75 7.00 -2.78
N PRO A 179 -12.98 5.68 -2.65
CA PRO A 179 -11.90 4.71 -2.71
C PRO A 179 -11.41 4.56 -4.15
N LEU A 180 -10.17 4.09 -4.30
CA LEU A 180 -9.67 3.61 -5.57
C LEU A 180 -10.45 2.36 -6.02
N SER A 181 -10.54 2.18 -7.34
CA SER A 181 -11.00 0.90 -7.88
C SER A 181 -9.99 -0.22 -7.58
N LEU A 182 -10.46 -1.46 -7.47
CA LEU A 182 -9.61 -2.63 -7.22
C LEU A 182 -8.44 -2.73 -8.20
N ASN A 183 -8.67 -2.41 -9.49
CA ASN A 183 -7.61 -2.39 -10.51
C ASN A 183 -6.51 -1.36 -10.18
N GLN A 184 -6.89 -0.15 -9.76
CA GLN A 184 -5.93 0.88 -9.36
C GLN A 184 -5.15 0.48 -8.10
N VAL A 185 -5.80 -0.14 -7.12
CA VAL A 185 -5.14 -0.65 -5.91
C VAL A 185 -4.11 -1.72 -6.30
N PHE A 186 -4.50 -2.65 -7.17
CA PHE A 186 -3.63 -3.71 -7.65
C PHE A 186 -2.41 -3.17 -8.43
N ASP A 187 -2.63 -2.21 -9.33
CA ASP A 187 -1.55 -1.54 -10.07
C ASP A 187 -0.58 -0.79 -9.14
N ASP A 188 -1.11 -0.14 -8.09
CA ASP A 188 -0.29 0.55 -7.09
C ASP A 188 0.55 -0.45 -6.29
N GLN A 189 -0.02 -1.58 -5.88
CA GLN A 189 0.71 -2.64 -5.19
C GLN A 189 1.83 -3.23 -6.04
N ILE A 190 1.59 -3.46 -7.34
CA ILE A 190 2.63 -3.94 -8.26
C ILE A 190 3.75 -2.91 -8.38
N THR A 191 3.40 -1.65 -8.59
CA THR A 191 4.38 -0.56 -8.69
C THR A 191 5.24 -0.46 -7.43
N MET A 192 4.62 -0.52 -6.24
CA MET A 192 5.35 -0.50 -4.97
C MET A 192 6.28 -1.71 -4.82
N ARG A 193 5.84 -2.93 -5.18
CA ARG A 193 6.68 -4.14 -5.14
C ARG A 193 7.89 -4.04 -6.07
N LYS A 194 7.69 -3.54 -7.30
CA LYS A 194 8.78 -3.35 -8.28
C LYS A 194 9.81 -2.33 -7.79
N ALA A 195 9.36 -1.20 -7.25
CA ALA A 195 10.26 -0.17 -6.72
C ALA A 195 11.19 -0.73 -5.63
N ARG A 196 10.66 -1.59 -4.73
CA ARG A 196 11.46 -2.25 -3.68
C ARG A 196 12.51 -3.21 -4.24
N GLN A 197 12.17 -3.99 -5.27
CA GLN A 197 13.13 -4.92 -5.89
C GLN A 197 14.32 -4.18 -6.52
N CYS A 198 14.07 -3.03 -7.15
CA CYS A 198 15.13 -2.18 -7.69
C CYS A 198 16.03 -1.54 -6.62
N GLU A 199 15.51 -1.36 -5.40
CA GLU A 199 16.28 -0.80 -4.27
C GLU A 199 17.16 -1.85 -3.60
N LYS A 200 16.71 -3.10 -3.50
CA LYS A 200 17.51 -4.22 -2.94
C LYS A 200 18.65 -4.69 -3.85
N SER A 201 18.68 -4.25 -5.11
CA SER A 201 19.66 -4.67 -6.13
C SER A 201 20.74 -3.60 -6.42
N LYS A 202 20.75 -2.50 -5.65
CA LYS A 202 21.82 -1.48 -5.64
C LYS A 202 22.73 -1.69 -4.44
#